data_AF-A0AAI9LL62-F1
#
_entry.id   AF-A0AAI9LL62-F1
#
_cell.length_a   1.000
_cell.length_b   1.000
_cell.length_c   1.000
_cell.angle_alpha   90.00
_cell.angle_beta   90.00
_cell.angle_gamma   90.00
#
_symmetry.space_group_name_H-M   'P 1'
#
loop_
_entity.id
_entity.type
_entity.pdbx_description
1 polymer ?
#
loop_
_entity_poly.entity_id
_entity_poly.type
_entity_poly.pdbx_seq_one_letter_code
_entity_poly.pdbx_strand_id
1 'polypeptide(L)'
;MQVLTQKLAAGAIRSELFLFLVRDLDLQEKLMHRNAEISAAIAATLDLRRPEYVGMPEAWRNLCEAAHVASLPEAARANFLNSVTTQRGADTALRLREHAASIRANVVRFLDRRKNACTHPSPTASQAGAEAC
;
A
#
# COMPACT_ATOMS: atom_id res chain seq x y z
N MET A 1 35.80 -37.68 14.46
CA MET A 1 34.61 -37.05 15.08
C MET A 1 34.34 -35.61 14.63
N GLN A 2 35.33 -34.78 14.28
CA GLN A 2 35.11 -33.37 13.89
C GLN A 2 34.42 -33.14 12.52
N VAL A 3 34.52 -34.10 11.58
CA VAL A 3 33.96 -33.94 10.22
C VAL A 3 32.43 -34.10 10.20
N LEU A 4 31.87 -34.87 11.14
CA LEU A 4 30.43 -35.13 11.22
C LEU A 4 29.66 -33.90 11.75
N THR A 5 30.24 -33.20 12.73
CA THR A 5 29.68 -31.96 13.31
C THR A 5 29.66 -30.81 12.30
N GLN A 6 30.68 -30.68 11.45
CA GLN A 6 30.72 -29.65 10.40
C GLN A 6 29.66 -29.89 9.31
N LYS A 7 29.41 -31.15 8.93
CA LYS A 7 28.34 -31.52 7.99
C LYS A 7 26.94 -31.27 8.54
N LEU A 8 26.71 -31.56 9.83
CA LEU A 8 25.44 -31.28 10.52
C LEU A 8 25.18 -29.77 10.66
N ALA A 9 26.19 -28.98 11.00
CA ALA A 9 26.08 -27.52 11.08
C ALA A 9 25.80 -26.88 9.70
N ALA A 10 26.48 -27.34 8.64
CA ALA A 10 26.24 -26.85 7.28
C ALA A 10 24.83 -27.21 6.76
N GLY A 11 24.29 -28.38 7.15
CA GLY A 11 22.92 -28.78 6.84
C GLY A 11 21.87 -27.95 7.59
N ALA A 12 22.10 -27.67 8.87
CA ALA A 12 21.23 -26.82 9.68
C ALA A 12 21.20 -25.37 9.17
N ILE A 13 22.38 -24.78 8.89
CA ILE A 13 22.48 -23.41 8.33
C ILE A 13 21.81 -23.33 6.96
N ARG A 14 21.94 -24.36 6.12
CA ARG A 14 21.28 -24.42 4.81
C ARG A 14 19.75 -24.50 4.93
N SER A 15 19.23 -25.21 5.93
CA SER A 15 17.79 -25.25 6.24
C SER A 15 17.26 -23.91 6.77
N GLU A 16 18.00 -23.24 7.67
CA GLU A 16 17.57 -21.94 8.20
C GLU A 16 17.61 -20.83 7.16
N LEU A 17 18.63 -20.80 6.30
CA LEU A 17 18.69 -19.88 5.16
C LEU A 17 17.54 -20.12 4.18
N PHE A 18 17.17 -21.39 3.93
CA PHE A 18 16.05 -21.75 3.08
C PHE A 18 14.72 -21.28 3.66
N LEU A 19 14.50 -21.49 4.96
CA LEU A 19 13.30 -20.98 5.66
C LEU A 19 13.26 -19.45 5.69
N PHE A 20 14.40 -18.78 5.82
CA PHE A 20 14.49 -17.32 5.73
C PHE A 20 14.09 -16.82 4.33
N LEU A 21 14.61 -17.43 3.26
CA LEU A 21 14.27 -17.08 1.88
C LEU A 21 12.80 -17.35 1.54
N VAL A 22 12.22 -18.46 2.01
CA VAL A 22 10.80 -18.76 1.80
C VAL A 22 9.90 -17.77 2.55
N ARG A 23 10.26 -17.41 3.78
CA ARG A 23 9.56 -16.36 4.54
C ARG A 23 9.72 -14.99 3.91
N ASP A 24 10.90 -14.67 3.39
CA ASP A 24 11.16 -13.43 2.66
C ASP A 24 10.29 -13.37 1.38
N LEU A 25 10.20 -14.45 0.61
CA LEU A 25 9.35 -14.54 -0.58
C LEU A 25 7.85 -14.37 -0.26
N ASP A 26 7.35 -15.02 0.79
CA ASP A 26 5.98 -14.87 1.26
C ASP A 26 5.69 -13.44 1.76
N LEU A 27 6.66 -12.81 2.43
CA LEU A 27 6.56 -11.43 2.87
C LEU A 27 6.58 -10.44 1.68
N GLN A 28 7.41 -10.71 0.67
CA GLN A 28 7.44 -9.96 -0.58
C GLN A 28 6.10 -10.10 -1.32
N GLU A 29 5.54 -11.29 -1.41
CA GLU A 29 4.24 -11.53 -2.07
C GLU A 29 3.11 -10.76 -1.36
N LYS A 30 3.04 -10.84 -0.03
CA LYS A 30 2.08 -10.06 0.78
C LYS A 30 2.24 -8.56 0.58
N LEU A 31 3.48 -8.07 0.52
CA LEU A 31 3.78 -6.67 0.26
C LEU A 31 3.32 -6.25 -1.15
N MET A 32 3.57 -7.07 -2.17
CA MET A 32 3.14 -6.82 -3.55
C MET A 32 1.63 -6.78 -3.66
N HIS A 33 0.92 -7.74 -3.06
CA HIS A 33 -0.54 -7.76 -3.05
C HIS A 33 -1.12 -6.50 -2.39
N ARG A 34 -0.59 -6.12 -1.22
CA ARG A 34 -1.03 -4.92 -0.50
C ARG A 34 -0.76 -3.64 -1.30
N ASN A 35 0.39 -3.54 -1.98
CA ASN A 35 0.68 -2.40 -2.84
C ASN A 35 -0.25 -2.35 -4.06
N ALA A 36 -0.63 -3.49 -4.63
CA ALA A 36 -1.61 -3.57 -5.71
C ALA A 36 -3.00 -3.10 -5.25
N GLU A 37 -3.46 -3.52 -4.06
CA GLU A 37 -4.72 -3.04 -3.48
C GLU A 37 -4.72 -1.52 -3.25
N ILE A 38 -3.63 -0.99 -2.71
CA ILE A 38 -3.45 0.46 -2.50
C ILE A 38 -3.51 1.19 -3.85
N SER A 39 -2.78 0.71 -4.85
CA SER A 39 -2.77 1.30 -6.20
C SER A 39 -4.16 1.32 -6.83
N ALA A 40 -4.88 0.20 -6.78
CA ALA A 40 -6.24 0.09 -7.30
C ALA A 40 -7.21 1.04 -6.57
N ALA A 41 -7.09 1.17 -5.26
CA ALA A 41 -7.92 2.08 -4.47
C ALA A 41 -7.60 3.56 -4.74
N ILE A 42 -6.33 3.90 -5.00
CA ILE A 42 -5.95 5.24 -5.46
C ILE A 42 -6.58 5.53 -6.82
N ALA A 43 -6.48 4.60 -7.78
CA ALA A 43 -7.08 4.75 -9.11
C ALA A 43 -8.61 4.98 -9.02
N ALA A 44 -9.31 4.16 -8.25
CA ALA A 44 -10.75 4.34 -8.01
C ALA A 44 -11.07 5.70 -7.36
N THR A 45 -10.22 6.18 -6.45
CA THR A 45 -10.38 7.50 -5.83
C THR A 45 -10.20 8.64 -6.84
N LEU A 46 -9.27 8.49 -7.79
CA LEU A 46 -9.10 9.48 -8.86
C LEU A 46 -10.32 9.52 -9.78
N ASP A 47 -10.84 8.37 -10.20
CA ASP A 47 -12.01 8.31 -11.09
C ASP A 47 -13.24 9.02 -10.48
N LEU A 48 -13.44 8.84 -9.16
CA LEU A 48 -14.51 9.52 -8.43
C LEU A 48 -14.33 11.05 -8.36
N ARG A 49 -13.08 11.51 -8.26
CA ARG A 49 -12.76 12.94 -8.12
C ARG A 49 -12.66 13.67 -9.45
N ARG A 50 -12.53 12.96 -10.57
CA ARG A 50 -12.40 13.53 -11.92
C ARG A 50 -13.43 14.63 -12.24
N PRO A 51 -14.72 14.51 -11.87
CA PRO A 51 -15.72 15.55 -12.14
C PRO A 51 -15.46 16.87 -11.39
N GLU A 52 -14.81 16.83 -10.23
CA GLU A 52 -14.53 18.02 -9.40
C GLU A 52 -13.45 18.93 -10.03
N TYR A 53 -12.67 18.39 -10.97
CA TYR A 53 -11.55 19.09 -11.60
C TYR A 53 -11.88 19.58 -13.02
N VAL A 54 -13.15 19.56 -13.42
CA VAL A 54 -13.60 20.11 -14.71
C VAL A 54 -13.25 21.61 -14.76
N GLY A 55 -12.43 21.99 -15.74
CA GLY A 55 -11.93 23.37 -15.89
C GLY A 55 -10.61 23.67 -15.18
N MET A 56 -10.01 22.71 -14.46
CA MET A 56 -8.74 22.89 -13.74
C MET A 56 -7.68 21.83 -14.13
N PRO A 57 -7.22 21.81 -15.40
CA PRO A 57 -6.33 20.76 -15.91
C PRO A 57 -4.97 20.71 -15.19
N GLU A 58 -4.43 21.85 -14.75
CA GLU A 58 -3.17 21.90 -14.01
C GLU A 58 -3.30 21.30 -12.60
N ALA A 59 -4.37 21.64 -11.90
CA ALA A 59 -4.66 21.06 -10.58
C ALA A 59 -4.87 19.54 -10.67
N TRP A 60 -5.55 19.08 -11.73
CA TRP A 60 -5.70 17.65 -12.02
C TRP A 60 -4.36 16.96 -12.29
N ARG A 61 -3.49 17.55 -13.12
CA ARG A 61 -2.15 17.00 -13.40
C ARG A 61 -1.31 16.87 -12.13
N ASN A 62 -1.31 17.89 -11.27
CA ASN A 62 -0.58 17.86 -10.00
C ASN A 62 -1.09 16.77 -9.06
N LEU A 63 -2.42 16.55 -9.03
CA LEU A 63 -3.01 15.45 -8.27
C LEU A 63 -2.63 14.09 -8.86
N CYS A 64 -2.68 13.92 -10.18
CA CYS A 64 -2.30 12.69 -10.86
C CYS A 64 -0.83 12.35 -10.64
N GLU A 65 0.07 13.33 -10.67
CA GLU A 65 1.50 13.14 -10.39
C GLU A 65 1.71 12.63 -8.96
N ALA A 66 1.08 13.28 -7.96
CA ALA A 66 1.17 12.84 -6.57
C ALA A 66 0.54 11.45 -6.36
N ALA A 67 -0.58 11.16 -7.03
CA ALA A 67 -1.25 9.86 -6.96
C ALA A 67 -0.43 8.75 -7.63
N HIS A 68 0.25 9.03 -8.74
CA HIS A 68 1.20 8.11 -9.35
C HIS A 68 2.30 7.74 -8.36
N VAL A 69 2.95 8.73 -7.75
CA VAL A 69 3.99 8.51 -6.72
C VAL A 69 3.44 7.71 -5.52
N ALA A 70 2.18 7.96 -5.12
CA ALA A 70 1.52 7.24 -4.03
C ALA A 70 1.20 5.77 -4.37
N SER A 71 0.92 5.46 -5.64
CA SER A 71 0.67 4.09 -6.14
C SER A 71 1.93 3.23 -6.28
N LEU A 72 3.11 3.86 -6.33
CA LEU A 72 4.37 3.14 -6.49
C LEU A 72 4.75 2.38 -5.20
N PRO A 73 5.37 1.18 -5.34
CA PRO A 73 6.00 0.51 -4.22
C PRO A 73 7.16 1.36 -3.67
N GLU A 74 7.55 1.12 -2.43
CA GLU A 74 8.46 1.99 -1.71
C GLU A 74 9.80 2.24 -2.41
N ALA A 75 10.42 1.18 -2.93
CA ALA A 75 11.67 1.29 -3.68
C ALA A 75 11.53 2.15 -4.96
N ALA A 76 10.46 1.93 -5.75
CA ALA A 76 10.20 2.69 -6.96
C ALA A 76 9.88 4.16 -6.65
N ARG A 77 9.15 4.43 -5.55
CA ARG A 77 8.86 5.78 -5.08
C ARG A 77 10.12 6.53 -4.69
N ALA A 78 11.05 5.89 -3.97
CA ALA A 78 12.33 6.51 -3.59
C ALA A 78 13.16 6.88 -4.84
N ASN A 79 13.23 5.97 -5.82
CA ASN A 79 13.93 6.23 -7.08
C ASN A 79 13.31 7.40 -7.86
N PHE A 80 11.98 7.45 -7.96
CA PHE A 80 11.28 8.54 -8.62
C PHE A 80 11.55 9.88 -7.94
N LEU A 81 11.44 9.95 -6.61
CA LEU A 81 11.70 11.18 -5.84
C LEU A 81 13.17 11.63 -5.94
N ASN A 82 14.10 10.69 -6.06
CA ASN A 82 15.50 11.00 -6.33
C ASN A 82 15.65 11.67 -7.72
N SER A 83 15.00 11.12 -8.76
CA SER A 83 14.99 11.75 -10.08
C SER A 83 14.37 13.15 -10.06
N VAL A 84 13.25 13.34 -9.32
CA VAL A 84 12.63 14.67 -9.16
C VAL A 84 13.56 15.63 -8.44
N THR A 85 14.26 15.18 -7.39
CA THR A 85 15.25 16.00 -6.68
C THR A 85 16.32 16.51 -7.64
N THR A 86 16.85 15.64 -8.50
CA THR A 86 17.90 15.99 -9.47
C THR A 86 17.39 16.89 -10.60
N GLN A 87 16.15 16.71 -11.06
CA GLN A 87 15.63 17.43 -12.23
C GLN A 87 14.91 18.74 -11.90
N ARG A 88 14.18 18.78 -10.78
CA ARG A 88 13.27 19.87 -10.38
C ARG A 88 13.60 20.48 -9.01
N GLY A 89 14.63 19.96 -8.34
CA GLY A 89 15.06 20.42 -7.03
C GLY A 89 14.40 19.71 -5.86
N ALA A 90 15.04 19.85 -4.69
CA ALA A 90 14.65 19.17 -3.46
C ALA A 90 13.30 19.63 -2.89
N ASP A 91 12.94 20.92 -3.03
CA ASP A 91 11.65 21.44 -2.57
C ASP A 91 10.47 20.77 -3.29
N THR A 92 10.53 20.71 -4.62
CA THR A 92 9.52 20.05 -5.46
C THR A 92 9.39 18.57 -5.09
N ALA A 93 10.51 17.87 -4.89
CA ALA A 93 10.51 16.48 -4.47
C ALA A 93 9.91 16.28 -3.08
N LEU A 94 10.19 17.19 -2.13
CA LEU A 94 9.63 17.15 -0.79
C LEU A 94 8.11 17.33 -0.81
N ARG A 95 7.62 18.38 -1.48
CA ARG A 95 6.18 18.63 -1.63
C ARG A 95 5.45 17.45 -2.27
N LEU A 96 6.06 16.86 -3.30
CA LEU A 96 5.50 15.69 -3.99
C LEU A 96 5.46 14.47 -3.06
N ARG A 97 6.52 14.25 -2.27
CA ARG A 97 6.60 13.18 -1.28
C ARG A 97 5.52 13.31 -0.21
N GLU A 98 5.35 14.49 0.36
CA GLU A 98 4.36 14.75 1.41
C GLU A 98 2.93 14.56 0.88
N HIS A 99 2.65 15.08 -0.31
CA HIS A 99 1.34 14.92 -0.92
C HIS A 99 1.04 13.45 -1.24
N ALA A 100 2.00 12.72 -1.82
CA ALA A 100 1.86 11.29 -2.07
C ALA A 100 1.68 10.48 -0.78
N ALA A 101 2.41 10.82 0.29
CA ALA A 101 2.28 10.17 1.60
C ALA A 101 0.88 10.40 2.19
N SER A 102 0.34 11.60 2.08
CA SER A 102 -1.02 11.93 2.51
C SER A 102 -2.08 11.12 1.76
N ILE A 103 -1.98 11.05 0.43
CA ILE A 103 -2.88 10.23 -0.41
C ILE A 103 -2.84 8.76 0.03
N ARG A 104 -1.62 8.19 0.15
CA ARG A 104 -1.44 6.79 0.53
C ARG A 104 -1.97 6.50 1.94
N ALA A 105 -1.70 7.37 2.91
CA ALA A 105 -2.21 7.22 4.28
C ALA A 105 -3.74 7.26 4.32
N ASN A 106 -4.36 8.14 3.53
CA ASN A 106 -5.82 8.22 3.47
C ASN A 106 -6.44 6.93 2.89
N VAL A 107 -5.87 6.44 1.79
CA VAL A 107 -6.32 5.19 1.15
C VAL A 107 -6.10 3.98 2.05
N VAL A 108 -4.95 3.88 2.71
CA VAL A 108 -4.69 2.79 3.66
C VAL A 108 -5.72 2.80 4.79
N ARG A 109 -6.00 3.96 5.40
CA ARG A 109 -7.07 4.08 6.41
C ARG A 109 -8.43 3.67 5.88
N PHE A 110 -8.76 4.05 4.64
CA PHE A 110 -10.01 3.65 4.00
C PHE A 110 -10.10 2.13 3.79
N LEU A 111 -9.03 1.50 3.29
CA LEU A 111 -8.96 0.05 3.11
C LEU A 111 -9.03 -0.71 4.45
N ASP A 112 -8.34 -0.24 5.49
CA ASP A 112 -8.40 -0.85 6.81
C ASP A 112 -9.79 -0.74 7.45
N ARG A 113 -10.46 0.43 7.29
CA ARG A 113 -11.87 0.58 7.71
C ARG A 113 -12.79 -0.38 6.96
N ARG A 114 -12.64 -0.50 5.63
CA ARG A 114 -13.44 -1.43 4.83
C ARG A 114 -13.22 -2.88 5.28
N LYS A 115 -11.97 -3.28 5.49
CA LYS A 115 -11.63 -4.62 5.99
C LYS A 115 -12.31 -4.90 7.33
N ASN A 116 -12.22 -3.96 8.27
CA ASN A 116 -12.82 -4.11 9.60
C ASN A 116 -14.36 -4.11 9.57
N ALA A 117 -14.97 -3.31 8.68
CA ALA A 117 -16.42 -3.27 8.50
C ALA A 117 -16.96 -4.59 7.92
N CYS A 118 -16.23 -5.24 7.01
CA CYS A 118 -16.61 -6.56 6.49
C CYS A 118 -16.43 -7.69 7.53
N THR A 119 -15.54 -7.51 8.51
CA THR A 119 -15.31 -8.51 9.58
C THR A 119 -16.33 -8.37 10.72
N HIS A 120 -17.05 -7.25 10.81
CA HIS A 120 -18.12 -7.08 11.78
C HIS A 120 -19.44 -7.58 11.17
N PRO A 121 -20.06 -8.68 11.67
CA PRO A 121 -21.46 -8.91 11.36
C PRO A 121 -22.22 -7.68 11.88
N SER A 122 -22.94 -7.00 11.00
CA SER A 122 -23.81 -5.89 11.37
C SER A 122 -24.72 -6.33 12.52
N PRO A 123 -24.66 -5.74 13.72
CA PRO A 123 -25.74 -5.88 14.67
C PRO A 123 -26.78 -4.85 14.26
N THR A 124 -27.84 -5.27 13.56
CA THR A 124 -29.22 -4.76 13.71
C THR A 124 -30.07 -5.22 12.51
N ALA A 125 -30.96 -6.19 12.76
CA ALA A 125 -32.37 -6.13 12.35
C ALA A 125 -33.12 -7.38 12.84
N SER A 126 -33.23 -7.54 14.16
CA SER A 126 -34.23 -8.43 14.78
C SER A 126 -34.73 -7.77 16.08
N GLN A 127 -35.53 -6.74 15.93
CA GLN A 127 -36.61 -6.49 16.89
C GLN A 127 -37.88 -6.34 16.07
N ALA A 128 -38.55 -7.49 15.94
CA ALA A 128 -39.96 -7.55 15.64
C ALA A 128 -40.71 -6.75 16.72
N GLY A 129 -41.13 -5.54 16.36
CA GLY A 129 -42.22 -4.87 17.05
C GLY A 129 -43.51 -5.52 16.58
N ALA A 130 -44.02 -6.45 17.39
CA ALA A 130 -45.35 -7.02 17.23
C ALA A 130 -46.42 -5.93 17.39
N GLU A 131 -47.50 -6.06 16.62
CA GLU A 131 -48.77 -5.35 16.74
C GLU A 131 -49.29 -5.28 18.19
N ALA A 132 -49.95 -4.16 18.54
CA ALA A 132 -51.27 -4.16 19.21
C ALA A 132 -51.86 -2.73 19.32
N CYS A 133 -53.07 -2.57 18.76
CA CYS A 133 -54.08 -1.49 18.89
C CYS A 133 -53.74 -0.06 18.45
#